data_AF-A0A645I5U5-F1
#
_entry.id   AF-A0A645I5U5-F1
#
_cell.length_a   1.000
_cell.length_b   1.000
_cell.length_c   1.000
_cell.angle_alpha   90.00
_cell.angle_beta   90.00
_cell.angle_gamma   90.00
#
_symmetry.space_group_name_H-M   'P 1'
#
loop_
_entity.id
_entity.type
_entity.pdbx_description
1 polymer ?
#
loop_
_entity_poly.entity_id
_entity_poly.type
_entity_poly.pdbx_seq_one_letter_code
_entity_poly.pdbx_strand_id
1 'polypeptide(L)'
;MSINGDTNVASRGGAEGLRWLQQQATALMQQGGIRTPADLEYLHQFDQQCIERNLSPGGCADLLIVTWFLAQISQVHHYHN
;
A
#
# COMPACT_ATOMS: atom_id res chain seq x y z
N MET A 1 -1.95 3.27 0.05
CA MET A 1 -3.12 2.52 0.59
C MET A 1 -3.97 3.36 1.55
N SER A 2 -3.40 4.11 2.49
CA SER A 2 -4.16 4.90 3.50
C SER A 2 -5.09 5.98 2.95
N ILE A 3 -4.74 6.62 1.83
CA ILE A 3 -5.51 7.71 1.21
C ILE A 3 -5.99 7.39 -0.21
N ASN A 4 -5.61 6.23 -0.75
CA ASN A 4 -5.91 5.87 -2.13
C ASN A 4 -7.29 5.18 -2.19
N GLY A 5 -8.15 5.61 -3.11
CA GLY A 5 -9.42 4.95 -3.42
C GLY A 5 -9.25 3.77 -4.37
N ASP A 6 -8.51 2.74 -3.94
CA ASP A 6 -8.15 1.62 -4.79
C ASP A 6 -9.40 0.92 -5.35
N THR A 7 -9.57 0.98 -6.68
CA THR A 7 -10.77 0.47 -7.35
C THR A 7 -10.83 -1.06 -7.37
N ASN A 8 -9.70 -1.76 -7.27
CA ASN A 8 -9.68 -3.21 -7.12
C ASN A 8 -10.24 -3.61 -5.75
N VAL A 9 -9.96 -2.82 -4.71
CA VAL A 9 -10.50 -3.03 -3.37
C VAL A 9 -11.97 -2.62 -3.32
N ALA A 10 -12.32 -1.48 -3.90
CA ALA A 10 -13.71 -1.01 -3.95
C ALA A 10 -14.63 -1.97 -4.74
N SER A 11 -14.14 -2.58 -5.81
CA SER A 11 -14.92 -3.55 -6.61
C SER A 11 -15.15 -4.88 -5.89
N ARG A 12 -14.21 -5.34 -5.06
CA ARG A 12 -14.32 -6.60 -4.31
C ARG A 12 -14.99 -6.46 -2.94
N GLY A 13 -14.62 -5.41 -2.20
CA GLY A 13 -15.06 -5.17 -0.82
C GLY A 13 -16.02 -4.02 -0.63
N GLY A 14 -16.40 -3.31 -1.71
CA GLY A 14 -17.22 -2.11 -1.62
C GLY A 14 -16.54 -0.97 -0.85
N ALA A 15 -17.34 0.04 -0.48
CA ALA A 15 -16.88 1.16 0.33
C ALA A 15 -16.47 0.74 1.76
N GLU A 16 -17.00 -0.37 2.27
CA GLU A 16 -16.61 -0.91 3.57
C GLU A 16 -15.21 -1.51 3.55
N GLY A 17 -14.92 -2.40 2.58
CA GLY A 17 -13.59 -2.98 2.42
C GLY A 17 -12.52 -1.93 2.13
N LEU A 18 -12.86 -0.90 1.35
CA LEU A 18 -11.96 0.22 1.11
C LEU A 18 -11.67 1.02 2.39
N ARG A 19 -12.70 1.35 3.19
CA ARG A 19 -12.52 2.05 4.47
C ARG A 19 -11.71 1.22 5.45
N TRP A 20 -11.98 -0.08 5.55
CA TRP A 20 -11.22 -0.99 6.41
C TRP A 20 -9.74 -1.02 6.02
N LEU A 21 -9.42 -1.18 4.73
CA LEU A 21 -8.04 -1.16 4.23
C LEU A 21 -7.34 0.16 4.58
N GLN A 22 -8.02 1.29 4.36
CA GLN A 22 -7.48 2.61 4.66
C GLN A 22 -7.21 2.80 6.15
N GLN A 23 -8.09 2.29 7.02
CA GLN A 23 -7.91 2.33 8.48
C GLN A 23 -6.70 1.53 8.93
N GLN A 24 -6.56 0.27 8.47
CA GLN A 24 -5.42 -0.58 8.81
C GLN A 24 -4.10 0.03 8.33
N ALA A 25 -4.07 0.51 7.09
CA ALA A 25 -2.88 1.18 6.54
C ALA A 25 -2.53 2.46 7.31
N THR A 26 -3.54 3.23 7.76
CA THR A 26 -3.33 4.44 8.55
C THR A 26 -2.79 4.13 9.94
N ALA A 27 -3.31 3.09 10.60
CA ALA A 27 -2.83 2.64 11.91
C ALA A 27 -1.34 2.26 11.86
N LEU A 28 -0.92 1.50 10.84
CA LEU A 28 0.48 1.16 10.62
C LEU A 28 1.36 2.42 10.42
N MET A 29 0.87 3.41 9.67
CA MET A 29 1.60 4.68 9.49
C MET A 29 1.73 5.48 10.79
N GLN A 30 0.68 5.51 11.61
CA GLN A 30 0.67 6.23 12.90
C GLN A 30 1.63 5.62 13.92
N GLN A 31 1.90 4.32 13.83
CA GLN A 31 2.91 3.63 14.64
C GLN A 31 4.36 3.96 14.19
N GLY A 32 4.51 4.76 13.13
CA GLY A 32 5.81 5.15 12.56
C GLY A 32 6.21 4.34 11.33
N GLY A 33 5.33 3.45 10.84
CA GLY A 33 5.65 2.49 9.80
C GLY A 33 6.50 1.34 10.32
N ILE A 34 7.18 0.65 9.42
CA ILE A 34 7.98 -0.53 9.74
C ILE A 34 9.36 -0.08 10.24
N ARG A 35 9.63 -0.20 11.54
CA ARG A 35 10.92 0.18 12.14
C ARG A 35 11.53 -0.93 12.98
N THR A 36 10.70 -1.82 13.49
CA THR A 36 11.07 -2.93 14.37
C THR A 36 10.57 -4.25 13.79
N PRO A 37 11.12 -5.40 14.22
CA PRO A 37 10.60 -6.71 13.85
C PRO A 37 9.13 -6.93 14.23
N ALA A 38 8.65 -6.30 15.30
CA ALA A 38 7.24 -6.38 15.70
C ALA A 38 6.29 -5.69 14.69
N ASP A 39 6.75 -4.61 14.05
CA ASP A 39 5.96 -3.91 13.02
C ASP A 39 5.81 -4.78 11.75
N LEU A 40 6.81 -5.62 11.45
CA LEU A 40 6.71 -6.61 10.37
C LEU A 40 5.66 -7.66 10.68
N GLU A 41 5.56 -8.12 11.92
CA GLU A 41 4.53 -9.07 12.33
C GLU A 41 3.13 -8.48 12.14
N TYR A 42 2.93 -7.21 12.52
CA TYR A 42 1.67 -6.51 12.24
C TYR A 42 1.38 -6.40 10.74
N LEU A 43 2.40 -6.08 9.92
CA LEU A 43 2.24 -6.03 8.46
C LEU A 43 1.84 -7.39 7.88
N HIS A 44 2.46 -8.48 8.34
CA HIS A 44 2.11 -9.82 7.91
C HIS A 44 0.69 -10.20 8.31
N GLN A 45 0.25 -9.83 9.53
CA GLN A 45 -1.12 -10.03 9.95
C GLN A 45 -2.10 -9.21 9.09
N PHE A 46 -1.75 -7.97 8.76
CA PHE A 46 -2.57 -7.13 7.87
C PHE A 46 -2.68 -7.72 6.46
N ASP A 47 -1.57 -8.21 5.89
CA ASP A 47 -1.57 -8.88 4.59
C ASP A 47 -2.46 -10.14 4.59
N GLN A 48 -2.32 -10.97 5.61
CA GLN A 48 -3.16 -12.15 5.79
C GLN A 48 -4.65 -11.79 5.90
N GLN A 49 -4.98 -10.74 6.65
CA GLN A 49 -6.37 -10.25 6.75
C GLN A 49 -6.92 -9.74 5.41
N CYS A 50 -6.06 -9.17 4.55
CA CYS A 50 -6.43 -8.75 3.20
C CYS A 50 -6.73 -9.97 2.31
N ILE A 51 -5.90 -11.01 2.38
CA ILE A 51 -6.09 -12.29 1.66
C ILE A 51 -7.42 -12.94 2.08
N GLU A 52 -7.67 -13.06 3.38
CA GLU A 52 -8.90 -13.65 3.94
C GLU A 52 -10.17 -12.90 3.50
N ARG A 53 -10.07 -11.57 3.37
CA ARG A 53 -11.18 -10.71 2.91
C ARG A 53 -11.25 -10.59 1.39
N ASN A 54 -10.35 -11.25 0.65
CA ASN A 54 -10.20 -11.12 -0.80
C ASN A 54 -10.03 -9.65 -1.24
N LEU A 55 -9.34 -8.84 -0.44
CA LEU A 55 -9.06 -7.43 -0.73
C LEU A 55 -7.63 -7.31 -1.23
N SER A 56 -7.46 -7.14 -2.54
CA SER A 56 -6.14 -6.91 -3.13
C SER A 56 -6.01 -5.44 -3.55
N PRO A 57 -5.12 -4.66 -2.90
CA PRO A 57 -4.85 -3.27 -3.27
C PRO A 57 -3.91 -3.15 -4.48
N GLY A 58 -4.32 -3.76 -5.60
CA GLY A 58 -3.54 -3.81 -6.83
C GLY A 58 -3.28 -2.44 -7.44
N GLY A 59 -4.27 -1.53 -7.40
CA GLY A 59 -4.10 -0.18 -7.95
C GLY A 59 -3.06 0.64 -7.17
N CYS A 60 -2.96 0.42 -5.86
CA CYS A 60 -1.89 1.00 -5.05
C CYS A 60 -0.50 0.45 -5.43
N ALA A 61 -0.40 -0.86 -5.71
CA ALA A 61 0.85 -1.48 -6.13
C ALA A 61 1.31 -0.97 -7.51
N ASP A 62 0.37 -0.82 -8.45
CA ASP A 62 0.64 -0.28 -9.79
C ASP A 62 1.19 1.16 -9.71
N LEU A 63 0.57 2.00 -8.87
CA LEU A 63 1.06 3.37 -8.66
C LEU A 63 2.43 3.41 -7.99
N LEU A 64 2.69 2.50 -7.05
CA LEU A 64 4.00 2.40 -6.41
C LEU A 64 5.09 2.05 -7.43
N ILE A 65 4.86 1.05 -8.28
CA ILE A 65 5.86 0.62 -9.27
C ILE A 65 6.08 1.69 -10.35
N VAL A 66 5.02 2.36 -10.82
CA VAL A 66 5.14 3.48 -11.77
C VAL A 66 5.93 4.64 -11.15
N THR A 67 5.64 4.99 -9.89
CA THR A 67 6.36 6.05 -9.18
C THR A 67 7.83 5.70 -9.03
N TRP A 68 8.15 4.47 -8.64
CA TRP A 68 9.52 4.00 -8.50
C TRP A 68 10.26 4.01 -9.85
N PHE A 69 9.63 3.51 -10.92
CA PHE A 69 10.20 3.49 -12.27
C PHE A 69 10.54 4.90 -12.77
N LEU A 70 9.61 5.85 -12.63
CA LEU A 70 9.85 7.25 -13.02
C LEU A 70 11.00 7.87 -12.22
N ALA A 71 11.06 7.61 -10.92
CA ALA A 71 12.16 8.10 -10.08
C ALA A 71 13.53 7.57 -10.55
N GLN A 72 13.61 6.31 -10.98
CA GLN A 72 14.85 5.73 -11.51
C GLN A 72 15.29 6.39 -12.84
N ILE A 73 14.37 6.61 -13.77
CA ILE A 73 14.70 7.25 -15.06
C ILE A 73 15.10 8.72 -14.89
N SER A 74 14.45 9.44 -13.96
CA SER A 74 14.83 10.82 -13.64
C SER A 74 16.23 10.92 -13.03
N GLN A 75 16.63 9.95 -12.19
CA GLN A 75 17.99 9.93 -11.63
C GLN A 75 19.06 9.68 -12.70
N VAL A 76 18.80 8.84 -13.70
CA VAL A 76 19.73 8.59 -14.81
C VAL A 76 20.00 9.87 -15.64
N HIS A 77 19.00 10.73 -15.81
CA HIS A 77 19.17 12.01 -16.50
C HIS A 77 19.97 13.06 -15.71
N HIS A 78 20.09 12.92 -14.38
CA HIS A 78 20.89 13.84 -13.56
C HIS A 78 22.38 13.46 -13.47
N TYR A 79 22.80 12.30 -13.98
CA TYR A 79 24.22 11.88 -14.03
C TYR A 79 24.93 12.21 -15.35
N HIS A 80 24.24 12.82 -16.33
CA HIS A 80 24.79 13.20 -17.63
C HIS A 80 24.86 14.72 -17.87
N ASN A 81 24.93 15.53 -16.80
CA ASN A 81 25.33 16.94 -16.87
C ASN A 81 26.62 17.15 -16.06
#